data_AF-A0A329B3M2-F1
#
_entry.id   AF-A0A329B3M2-F1
#
_cell.length_a   1.000
_cell.length_b   1.000
_cell.length_c   1.000
_cell.angle_alpha   90.00
_cell.angle_beta   90.00
_cell.angle_gamma   90.00
#
_symmetry.space_group_name_H-M   'P 1'
#
loop_
_entity.id
_entity.type
_entity.pdbx_description
1 polymer ?
#
loop_
_entity_poly.entity_id
_entity_poly.type
_entity_poly.pdbx_seq_one_letter_code
_entity_poly.pdbx_strand_id
1 'polypeptide(L)'
;MVGMDANEFRRLIINMIRKGAIMDVNHASNPPTCRVSIGDPDDPDGEGLQTNWLPFLSVRAGTTREWNPPTKGEGVVLICPMGDPAQGVVLCGLNTDA
;
A
#
# COMPACT_ATOMS: atom_id res chain seq x y z
N MET A 1 17.42 27.31 10.81
CA MET A 1 16.83 26.19 10.06
C MET A 1 17.10 24.94 10.88
N VAL A 2 16.10 24.45 11.63
CA VAL A 2 16.26 23.20 12.39
C VAL A 2 16.36 22.09 11.35
N GLY A 3 17.54 21.49 11.23
CA GLY A 3 17.73 20.34 10.34
C GLY A 3 16.81 19.21 10.80
N MET A 4 16.12 18.57 9.86
CA MET A 4 15.31 17.39 10.13
C MET A 4 16.16 16.37 10.91
N ASP A 5 15.60 15.84 12.00
CA ASP A 5 16.28 14.83 12.83
C ASP A 5 16.60 13.60 11.96
N ALA A 6 17.84 13.12 12.02
CA ALA A 6 18.30 12.03 11.16
C ALA A 6 17.48 10.74 11.36
N ASN A 7 16.95 10.52 12.58
CA ASN A 7 16.09 9.38 12.86
C ASN A 7 14.72 9.53 12.20
N GLU A 8 14.15 10.73 12.24
CA GLU A 8 12.86 10.99 11.60
C GLU A 8 12.97 10.87 10.07
N PHE A 9 14.04 11.42 9.49
CA PHE A 9 14.31 11.26 8.06
C PHE A 9 14.44 9.78 7.67
N ARG A 10 15.19 9.00 8.46
CA ARG A 10 15.31 7.55 8.25
C ARG A 10 13.96 6.85 8.34
N ARG A 11 13.12 7.20 9.32
CA ARG A 11 11.78 6.61 9.49
C ARG A 11 10.90 6.88 8.26
N LEU A 12 10.86 8.13 7.79
CA LEU A 12 10.08 8.50 6.60
C LEU A 12 10.58 7.77 5.35
N ILE A 13 11.91 7.68 5.16
CA ILE A 13 12.49 6.95 4.02
C ILE A 13 12.10 5.48 4.01
N ILE A 14 12.24 4.80 5.14
CA ILE A 14 11.94 3.36 5.24
C ILE A 14 10.45 3.09 4.98
N ASN A 15 9.58 4.06 5.31
CA ASN A 15 8.16 3.92 5.09
C ASN A 15 7.70 4.22 3.67
N MET A 16 8.53 4.83 2.81
CA MET A 16 8.11 5.25 1.47
C MET A 16 7.65 4.10 0.58
N ILE A 17 8.23 2.91 0.71
CA ILE A 17 7.87 1.75 -0.12
C ILE A 17 7.82 0.51 0.77
N ARG A 18 6.68 -0.17 0.77
CA ARG A 18 6.44 -1.38 1.57
C ARG A 18 5.83 -2.47 0.69
N LYS A 19 6.10 -3.74 1.00
CA LYS A 19 5.45 -4.89 0.36
C LYS A 19 4.34 -5.41 1.27
N GLY A 20 3.29 -5.97 0.67
CA GLY A 20 2.19 -6.53 1.42
C GLY A 20 1.28 -7.39 0.56
N ALA A 21 0.14 -7.78 1.13
CA ALA A 21 -0.92 -8.50 0.44
C ALA A 21 -2.27 -7.82 0.66
N ILE A 22 -3.17 -7.93 -0.32
CA ILE A 22 -4.50 -7.35 -0.24
C ILE A 22 -5.31 -8.08 0.83
N MET A 23 -5.74 -7.34 1.84
CA MET A 23 -6.56 -7.85 2.92
C MET A 23 -8.04 -7.86 2.56
N ASP A 24 -8.51 -6.77 1.94
CA ASP A 24 -9.91 -6.61 1.55
C ASP A 24 -10.08 -5.54 0.46
N VAL A 25 -11.17 -5.61 -0.29
CA VAL A 25 -11.48 -4.69 -1.40
C VAL A 25 -12.90 -4.16 -1.26
N ASN A 26 -13.03 -2.84 -1.21
CA ASN A 26 -14.30 -2.15 -1.16
C ASN A 26 -14.72 -1.74 -2.57
N HIS A 27 -15.63 -2.52 -3.15
CA HIS A 27 -16.23 -2.21 -4.46
C HIS A 27 -17.41 -1.24 -4.35
N ALA A 28 -17.90 -0.94 -3.14
CA ALA A 28 -19.00 -0.01 -2.91
C ALA A 28 -18.54 1.46 -2.88
N SER A 29 -17.23 1.72 -2.66
CA SER A 29 -16.66 3.05 -2.81
C SER A 29 -16.48 3.44 -4.28
N ASN A 30 -16.56 4.73 -4.58
CA ASN A 30 -16.32 5.27 -5.92
C ASN A 30 -15.33 6.45 -5.84
N PRO A 31 -14.06 6.28 -6.26
CA PRO A 31 -13.46 5.06 -6.84
C PRO A 31 -13.33 3.91 -5.81
N PRO A 32 -13.22 2.65 -6.27
CA PRO A 32 -13.00 1.51 -5.40
C PRO A 32 -11.69 1.64 -4.62
N THR A 33 -11.64 1.05 -3.43
CA THR A 33 -10.47 1.10 -2.55
C THR A 33 -10.12 -0.29 -2.02
N CYS A 34 -8.92 -0.47 -1.51
CA CYS A 34 -8.48 -1.72 -0.88
C CYS A 34 -7.74 -1.47 0.43
N ARG A 35 -7.63 -2.50 1.27
CA ARG A 35 -6.76 -2.53 2.43
C ARG A 35 -5.60 -3.49 2.18
N VAL A 36 -4.42 -3.15 2.67
CA VAL A 36 -3.21 -3.97 2.53
C VAL A 36 -2.71 -4.35 3.92
N SER A 37 -2.34 -5.61 4.07
CA SER A 37 -1.55 -6.10 5.20
C SER A 37 -0.07 -6.02 4.83
N ILE A 38 0.73 -5.39 5.68
CA ILE A 38 2.15 -5.14 5.47
C ILE A 38 2.93 -5.78 6.60
N GLY A 39 4.03 -6.45 6.25
CA GLY A 39 4.85 -7.22 7.17
C GLY A 39 4.97 -8.65 6.69
N ASP A 40 5.94 -9.35 7.26
CA ASP A 40 6.12 -10.78 7.04
C ASP A 40 5.26 -11.54 8.06
N PRO A 41 4.36 -12.44 7.66
CA PRO A 41 3.64 -13.29 8.60
C PRO A 41 4.56 -14.17 9.46
N ASP A 42 5.78 -14.44 9.00
CA ASP A 42 6.80 -15.23 9.68
C ASP A 42 7.78 -14.39 10.52
N ASP A 43 7.64 -13.06 10.55
CA ASP A 43 8.40 -12.17 11.43
C ASP A 43 7.58 -11.87 12.71
N PRO A 44 7.84 -12.59 13.83
CA PRO A 44 7.05 -12.44 15.05
C PRO A 44 7.29 -11.10 15.76
N ASP A 45 8.39 -10.42 15.44
CA ASP A 45 8.74 -9.09 15.96
C ASP A 45 8.17 -7.97 15.06
N GLY A 46 7.63 -8.34 13.90
CA GLY A 46 6.95 -7.44 12.98
C GLY A 46 5.55 -7.08 13.48
N GLU A 47 5.37 -5.84 13.90
CA GLU A 47 4.03 -5.27 14.07
C GLU A 47 3.35 -5.18 12.69
N GLY A 48 2.60 -6.22 12.34
CA GLY A 48 1.84 -6.33 11.10
C GLY A 48 0.95 -5.10 10.93
N LEU A 49 1.28 -4.26 9.96
CA LEU A 49 0.59 -3.00 9.71
C LEU A 49 -0.57 -3.26 8.75
N GLN A 50 -1.79 -2.94 9.18
CA GLN A 50 -2.94 -2.92 8.30
C GLN A 50 -3.26 -1.48 7.90
N THR A 51 -3.36 -1.22 6.60
CA THR A 51 -3.71 0.12 6.12
C THR A 51 -5.18 0.45 6.36
N ASN A 52 -5.51 1.73 6.24
CA ASN A 52 -6.86 2.21 5.93
C ASN A 52 -7.27 1.80 4.50
N TRP A 53 -8.46 2.24 4.07
CA TRP A 53 -8.90 2.11 2.68
C TRP A 53 -8.09 3.04 1.79
N LEU A 54 -7.29 2.47 0.91
CA LEU A 54 -6.40 3.17 0.00
C LEU A 54 -6.83 2.96 -1.45
N PRO A 55 -6.56 3.93 -2.33
CA PRO A 55 -6.70 3.73 -3.76
C PRO A 55 -5.65 2.74 -4.27
N PHE A 56 -6.02 1.98 -5.29
CA PHE A 56 -5.09 1.15 -6.05
C PHE A 56 -4.89 1.70 -7.46
N LEU A 57 -3.71 1.45 -8.02
CA LEU A 57 -3.32 1.89 -9.34
C LEU A 57 -4.05 1.06 -10.40
N SER A 58 -4.64 1.76 -11.37
CA SER A 58 -5.11 1.17 -12.63
C SER A 58 -4.23 1.70 -13.76
N VAL A 59 -4.08 0.92 -14.85
CA VAL A 59 -3.20 1.32 -15.96
C VAL A 59 -3.70 2.61 -16.64
N ARG A 60 -5.01 2.86 -16.60
CA ARG A 60 -5.67 4.08 -17.11
C ARG A 60 -6.83 4.49 -16.20
N ALA A 61 -6.83 5.76 -15.76
CA ALA A 61 -7.84 6.35 -14.88
C ALA A 61 -8.39 7.71 -15.37
N GLY A 62 -8.33 7.96 -16.68
CA GLY A 62 -8.78 9.22 -17.31
C GLY A 62 -10.17 9.09 -17.94
N THR A 63 -10.36 9.65 -19.13
CA THR A 63 -11.57 9.42 -19.95
C THR A 63 -11.63 7.99 -20.50
N THR A 64 -10.48 7.38 -20.78
CA THR A 64 -10.32 5.94 -20.92
C THR A 64 -9.97 5.34 -19.56
N ARG A 65 -10.73 4.31 -19.14
CA ARG A 65 -10.59 3.67 -17.83
C ARG A 65 -10.47 2.17 -17.98
N GLU A 66 -9.60 1.59 -17.17
CA GLU A 66 -9.49 0.14 -17.02
C GLU A 66 -10.14 -0.29 -15.69
N TRP A 67 -10.89 -1.38 -15.73
CA TRP A 67 -11.42 -2.02 -14.53
C TRP A 67 -10.78 -3.40 -14.37
N ASN A 68 -9.86 -3.50 -13.43
CA ASN A 68 -9.22 -4.74 -13.01
C ASN A 68 -8.84 -4.62 -11.52
N PRO A 69 -9.83 -4.69 -10.61
CA PRO A 69 -9.57 -4.52 -9.19
C PRO A 69 -8.72 -5.69 -8.66
N PRO A 70 -7.87 -5.45 -7.64
CA PRO A 70 -7.11 -6.53 -7.02
C PRO A 70 -8.03 -7.54 -6.33
N THR A 71 -7.47 -8.70 -6.01
CA THR A 71 -8.16 -9.74 -5.24
C THR A 71 -7.53 -9.94 -3.87
N LYS A 72 -8.32 -10.42 -2.90
CA LYS A 72 -7.80 -10.74 -1.56
C LYS A 72 -6.68 -11.78 -1.63
N GLY A 73 -5.59 -11.53 -0.92
CA GLY A 73 -4.37 -12.36 -0.93
C GLY A 73 -3.35 -11.95 -1.99
N GLU A 74 -3.73 -11.14 -2.98
CA GLU A 74 -2.81 -10.71 -4.04
C GLU A 74 -1.63 -9.90 -3.46
N GLY A 75 -0.41 -10.27 -3.86
CA GLY A 75 0.80 -9.55 -3.52
C GLY A 75 0.84 -8.16 -4.16
N VAL A 76 1.22 -7.14 -3.37
CA VAL A 76 1.25 -5.75 -3.81
C VAL A 76 2.43 -4.97 -3.23
N VAL A 77 2.73 -3.83 -3.87
CA VAL A 77 3.65 -2.82 -3.35
C VAL A 77 2.83 -1.59 -2.93
N LEU A 78 3.01 -1.16 -1.68
CA LEU A 78 2.48 0.10 -1.18
C LEU A 78 3.51 1.20 -1.36
N ILE A 79 3.13 2.27 -2.05
CA ILE A 79 3.92 3.49 -2.19
C ILE A 79 3.31 4.54 -1.26
N CYS A 80 4.08 5.07 -0.31
CA CYS A 80 3.65 5.98 0.73
C CYS A 80 4.24 7.38 0.49
N PRO A 81 3.50 8.32 -0.14
CA PRO A 81 3.93 9.71 -0.26
C PRO A 81 4.34 10.28 1.10
N MET A 82 5.43 11.05 1.12
CA MET A 82 6.00 11.62 2.35
C MET A 82 6.36 10.59 3.44
N GLY A 83 6.40 9.29 3.14
CA GLY A 83 6.65 8.25 4.13
C GLY A 83 5.47 7.96 5.05
N ASP A 84 4.25 8.39 4.69
CA ASP A 84 3.03 8.16 5.46
C ASP A 84 2.17 7.03 4.83
N PRO A 85 2.06 5.85 5.47
CA PRO A 85 1.22 4.75 4.99
C PRO A 85 -0.27 5.10 4.88
N ALA A 86 -0.78 6.08 5.63
CA ALA A 86 -2.17 6.50 5.56
C ALA A 86 -2.51 7.20 4.23
N GLN A 87 -1.49 7.71 3.52
CA GLN A 87 -1.59 8.33 2.20
C GLN A 87 -1.21 7.38 1.06
N GLY A 88 -1.06 6.09 1.37
CA GLY A 88 -0.48 5.14 0.44
C GLY A 88 -1.30 4.94 -0.83
N VAL A 89 -0.61 4.56 -1.90
CA VAL A 89 -1.19 4.12 -3.17
C VAL A 89 -0.70 2.70 -3.46
N VAL A 90 -1.65 1.81 -3.77
CA VAL A 90 -1.38 0.39 -3.94
C VAL A 90 -1.05 0.08 -5.39
N LEU A 91 0.11 -0.50 -5.65
CA LEU A 91 0.51 -1.04 -6.95
C LEU A 91 0.30 -2.56 -6.95
N CYS A 92 -0.62 -3.02 -7.81
CA CYS A 92 -1.01 -4.42 -7.93
C CYS A 92 -0.07 -5.24 -8.82
N GLY A 93 -0.18 -6.58 -8.75
CA GLY A 93 0.55 -7.50 -9.62
C GLY A 93 1.97 -7.88 -9.16
N LEU A 94 2.28 -7.79 -7.86
CA LEU A 94 3.52 -8.38 -7.34
C LEU A 94 3.33 -9.89 -7.28
N ASN A 95 4.09 -10.63 -8.10
CA ASN A 95 4.03 -12.08 -8.12
C ASN A 95 4.58 -12.63 -6.79
N THR A 96 3.69 -13.22 -6.00
CA THR A 96 3.98 -13.84 -4.71
C THR A 96 3.34 -15.23 -4.71
N ASP A 97 3.90 -16.15 -3.94
CA ASP A 97 3.46 -17.55 -3.81
C ASP A 97 2.14 -17.70 -3.02
N ALA A 98 1.25 -16.71 -3.09
CA ALA A 98 0.03 -16.62 -2.30
C ALA A 98 -0.88 -17.86 -2.46
#